data_AF-A0A3D1QZA6-F1
#
_entry.id   AF-A0A3D1QZA6-F1
#
_cell.length_a   1.000
_cell.length_b   1.000
_cell.length_c   1.000
_cell.angle_alpha   90.00
_cell.angle_beta   90.00
_cell.angle_gamma   90.00
#
_symmetry.space_group_name_H-M   'P 1'
#
loop_
_entity.id
_entity.type
_entity.pdbx_description
1 polymer ?
#
loop_
_entity_poly.entity_id
_entity_poly.type
_entity_poly.pdbx_seq_one_letter_code
_entity_poly.pdbx_strand_id
1 'polypeptide(L)'
;MSASARSLAALLALLPLALPARAQPPAATPEQAKAFVTEVNRDLKRLLARVETAEWIKATYITPDTERNAAEANEGLMAYLSKAIAESLRFRGLKLDPETARMLERLRLSSPLPAPSDAARREELAATAARLSSLYGRGQWCGEDGKRCRDLGALEDVMRKSRRYDELLDAWAGWHTVGREMKPAYARLVELSNEGAREIGFSDLGELWRAGYDMSPAGFEKETDRLWQQVKPLYDSLHCYVRARLQRLYGKEKVPSDGPIPAHLLGNMWAQEWTNLYPLIEPYKNHASLDVDSALKRQKYDAVKLTRLAESFFTSLGLDPLPKTFWERSMLTKPRDGDVVCHASAWDVTYADDLRIKMCIQGTEEDLITIHHELGHVYYYHAYFQLPVLFQSGANDGFHEAVGDALTLSITPAHLKKIGLLKSAPKDDKALINVQMKDALEKIAFLPFGKLIDQWRWDVFSGKVPPERYNEAWWALRRSYQGVAAPVERTEADFDPGAKYHIPSNVPYTRYFLARILQFQFHRALCRAAGHAGPLHECSI
;
A
#
# COMPACT_ATOMS: atom_id res chain seq x y z
N MET A 1 57.31 70.11 -53.16
CA MET A 1 57.23 69.44 -51.84
C MET A 1 56.03 69.99 -51.09
N SER A 2 54.93 69.25 -51.05
CA SER A 2 54.28 68.74 -49.83
C SER A 2 52.86 68.28 -50.20
N ALA A 3 52.66 66.97 -50.13
CA ALA A 3 51.38 66.33 -50.34
C ALA A 3 50.45 66.61 -49.15
N SER A 4 49.15 66.70 -49.40
CA SER A 4 48.15 66.51 -48.35
C SER A 4 46.99 65.68 -48.91
N ALA A 5 46.85 64.48 -48.36
CA ALA A 5 45.92 63.44 -48.78
C ALA A 5 44.47 63.82 -48.44
N ARG A 6 43.54 63.51 -49.35
CA ARG A 6 42.10 63.55 -49.12
C ARG A 6 41.61 62.13 -48.81
N SER A 7 41.18 61.89 -47.58
CA SER A 7 40.50 60.66 -47.18
C SER A 7 39.01 60.74 -47.51
N LEU A 8 38.52 59.86 -48.39
CA LEU A 8 37.10 59.58 -48.56
C LEU A 8 36.66 58.65 -47.42
N ALA A 9 35.79 59.12 -46.53
CA ALA A 9 35.08 58.27 -45.58
C ALA A 9 33.78 57.77 -46.23
N ALA A 10 33.70 56.48 -46.52
CA ALA A 10 32.48 55.81 -46.95
C ALA A 10 31.60 55.49 -45.73
N LEU A 11 30.42 56.09 -45.65
CA LEU A 11 29.37 55.69 -44.70
C LEU A 11 28.78 54.34 -45.16
N LEU A 12 29.14 53.25 -44.49
CA LEU A 12 28.37 52.01 -44.56
C LEU A 12 27.11 52.15 -43.69
N ALA A 13 25.94 52.23 -44.33
CA ALA A 13 24.66 52.10 -43.65
C ALA A 13 24.43 50.61 -43.29
N LEU A 14 24.57 50.28 -42.00
CA LEU A 14 24.16 49.00 -41.44
C LEU A 14 22.63 48.94 -41.36
N LEU A 15 21.99 48.28 -42.32
CA LEU A 15 20.60 47.85 -42.21
C LEU A 15 20.48 46.76 -41.14
N PRO A 16 19.57 46.89 -40.15
CA PRO A 16 19.35 45.82 -39.19
C PRO A 16 18.63 44.67 -39.91
N LEU A 17 19.32 43.54 -40.07
CA LEU A 17 18.70 42.26 -40.42
C LEU A 17 17.73 41.89 -39.30
N ALA A 18 16.43 42.06 -39.55
CA ALA A 18 15.39 41.51 -38.71
C ALA A 18 15.51 39.98 -38.73
N LEU A 19 15.97 39.41 -37.62
CA LEU A 19 15.91 37.97 -37.38
C LEU A 19 14.45 37.52 -37.54
N PRO A 20 14.17 36.44 -38.31
CA PRO A 20 12.81 35.94 -38.43
C PRO A 20 12.31 35.59 -37.03
N ALA A 21 11.19 36.19 -36.64
CA ALA A 21 10.48 35.83 -35.43
C ALA A 21 10.25 34.32 -35.46
N ARG A 22 10.83 33.61 -34.49
CA ARG A 22 10.65 32.16 -34.33
C ARG A 22 9.15 31.93 -34.15
N ALA A 23 8.48 31.41 -35.18
CA ALA A 23 7.06 31.15 -35.14
C ALA A 23 6.77 30.33 -33.88
N GLN A 24 5.86 30.83 -33.02
CA GLN A 24 5.39 30.05 -31.89
C GLN A 24 4.85 28.72 -32.44
N PRO A 25 5.25 27.56 -31.89
CA PRO A 25 4.69 26.30 -32.32
C PRO A 25 3.15 26.39 -32.24
N PRO A 26 2.41 25.85 -33.22
CA PRO A 26 0.96 25.91 -33.22
C PRO A 26 0.41 25.36 -31.90
N ALA A 27 -0.63 26.01 -31.38
CA ALA A 27 -1.31 25.57 -30.17
C ALA A 27 -1.76 24.10 -30.34
N ALA A 28 -1.59 23.31 -29.28
CA ALA A 28 -1.93 21.90 -29.32
C ALA A 28 -3.43 21.70 -29.62
N THR A 29 -3.78 20.67 -30.41
CA THR A 29 -5.19 20.39 -30.78
C THR A 29 -5.74 19.17 -30.02
N PRO A 30 -7.08 19.03 -29.91
CA PRO A 30 -7.70 17.83 -29.35
C PRO A 30 -7.31 16.53 -30.07
N GLU A 31 -7.14 16.56 -31.39
CA GLU A 31 -6.70 15.41 -32.19
C GLU A 31 -5.27 15.01 -31.85
N GLN A 32 -4.39 15.98 -31.61
CA GLN A 32 -3.03 15.72 -31.14
C GLN A 32 -3.01 15.12 -29.73
N ALA A 33 -3.92 15.56 -28.85
CA ALA A 33 -4.07 14.96 -27.51
C ALA A 33 -4.51 13.50 -27.59
N LYS A 34 -5.48 13.18 -28.46
CA LYS A 34 -5.95 11.81 -28.69
C LYS A 34 -4.86 10.91 -29.28
N ALA A 35 -4.13 11.41 -30.28
CA ALA A 35 -3.00 10.69 -30.85
C ALA A 35 -1.91 10.43 -29.80
N PHE A 36 -1.62 11.44 -28.97
CA PHE A 36 -0.65 11.33 -27.88
C PHE A 36 -1.02 10.24 -26.87
N VAL A 37 -2.25 10.23 -26.33
CA VAL A 37 -2.64 9.20 -25.34
C VAL A 37 -2.70 7.80 -25.96
N THR A 38 -2.99 7.69 -27.26
CA THR A 38 -2.94 6.41 -27.98
C THR A 38 -1.52 5.85 -28.03
N GLU A 39 -0.54 6.70 -28.36
CA GLU A 39 0.87 6.35 -28.34
C GLU A 39 1.37 6.02 -26.93
N VAL A 40 0.98 6.83 -25.94
CA VAL A 40 1.32 6.59 -24.54
C VAL A 40 0.81 5.24 -24.06
N ASN A 41 -0.43 4.87 -24.38
CA ASN A 41 -0.96 3.57 -23.98
C ASN A 41 -0.16 2.40 -24.57
N ARG A 42 0.22 2.48 -25.86
CA ARG A 42 1.02 1.45 -26.52
C ARG A 42 2.40 1.32 -25.89
N ASP A 43 3.08 2.45 -25.69
CA ASP A 43 4.45 2.48 -25.20
C ASP A 43 4.53 2.08 -23.72
N LEU A 44 3.60 2.57 -22.88
CA LEU A 44 3.50 2.17 -21.48
C LEU A 44 3.23 0.69 -21.33
N LYS A 45 2.32 0.09 -22.11
CA LYS A 45 2.06 -1.36 -22.03
C LYS A 45 3.34 -2.17 -22.24
N ARG A 46 4.14 -1.80 -23.23
CA ARG A 46 5.44 -2.45 -23.51
C ARG A 46 6.44 -2.26 -22.36
N LEU A 47 6.57 -1.04 -21.85
CA LEU A 47 7.53 -0.71 -20.78
C LEU A 47 7.14 -1.37 -19.45
N LEU A 48 5.86 -1.30 -19.09
CA LEU A 48 5.32 -1.92 -17.88
C LEU A 48 5.49 -3.45 -17.92
N ALA A 49 5.18 -4.11 -19.03
CA ALA A 49 5.45 -5.55 -19.17
C ALA A 49 6.93 -5.91 -18.97
N ARG A 50 7.87 -5.07 -19.45
CA ARG A 50 9.31 -5.26 -19.21
C ARG A 50 9.65 -5.10 -17.72
N VAL A 51 9.09 -4.09 -17.06
CA VAL A 51 9.30 -3.82 -15.63
C VAL A 51 8.74 -4.96 -14.78
N GLU A 52 7.47 -5.34 -14.95
CA GLU A 52 6.86 -6.42 -14.17
C GLU A 52 7.55 -7.76 -14.38
N THR A 53 8.05 -8.03 -15.60
CA THR A 53 8.86 -9.23 -15.85
C THR A 53 10.15 -9.20 -15.02
N ALA A 54 10.86 -8.08 -15.00
CA ALA A 54 12.10 -7.95 -14.23
C ALA A 54 11.85 -7.98 -12.72
N GLU A 55 10.79 -7.31 -12.25
CA GLU A 55 10.35 -7.30 -10.86
C GLU A 55 9.90 -8.67 -10.38
N TRP A 56 9.14 -9.41 -11.19
CA TRP A 56 8.76 -10.79 -10.90
C TRP A 56 9.99 -11.68 -10.70
N ILE A 57 10.97 -11.60 -11.63
CA ILE A 57 12.20 -12.38 -11.56
C ILE A 57 12.97 -12.02 -10.28
N LYS A 58 13.17 -10.73 -9.99
CA LYS A 58 13.84 -10.29 -8.77
C LYS A 58 13.12 -10.80 -7.52
N ALA A 59 11.79 -10.65 -7.45
CA ALA A 59 11.02 -11.02 -6.27
C ALA A 59 10.98 -12.54 -5.99
N THR A 60 11.19 -13.36 -7.03
CA THR A 60 11.20 -14.83 -6.95
C THR A 60 12.59 -15.45 -7.03
N TYR A 61 13.62 -14.64 -7.30
CA TYR A 61 15.03 -15.05 -7.36
C TYR A 61 15.94 -13.82 -7.13
N ILE A 62 16.12 -13.44 -5.86
CA ILE A 62 16.88 -12.23 -5.49
C ILE A 62 18.39 -12.49 -5.65
N THR A 63 19.02 -11.74 -6.55
CA THR A 63 20.48 -11.70 -6.74
C THR A 63 20.91 -10.29 -7.12
N PRO A 64 22.19 -9.92 -6.97
CA PRO A 64 22.69 -8.64 -7.44
C PRO A 64 22.39 -8.37 -8.92
N ASP A 65 22.31 -9.42 -9.75
CA ASP A 65 22.06 -9.31 -11.19
C ASP A 65 20.57 -9.07 -11.48
N THR A 66 19.67 -9.76 -10.77
CA THR A 66 18.22 -9.54 -10.93
C THR A 66 17.77 -8.19 -10.36
N GLU A 67 18.42 -7.72 -9.29
CA GLU A 67 18.26 -6.37 -8.77
C GLU A 67 18.69 -5.30 -9.78
N ARG A 68 19.88 -5.45 -10.40
CA ARG A 68 20.34 -4.51 -11.44
C ARG A 68 19.42 -4.50 -12.66
N ASN A 69 18.96 -5.66 -13.12
CA ASN A 69 18.03 -5.75 -14.25
C ASN A 69 16.68 -5.07 -13.95
N ALA A 70 16.13 -5.29 -12.77
CA ALA A 70 14.89 -4.62 -12.34
C ALA A 70 15.09 -3.10 -12.21
N ALA A 71 16.23 -2.66 -11.67
CA ALA A 71 16.55 -1.24 -11.57
C ALA A 71 16.64 -0.56 -12.95
N GLU A 72 17.34 -1.16 -13.92
CA GLU A 72 17.46 -0.63 -15.29
C GLU A 72 16.08 -0.53 -15.98
N ALA A 73 15.23 -1.56 -15.83
CA ALA A 73 13.88 -1.54 -16.40
C ALA A 73 13.02 -0.42 -15.80
N ASN A 74 13.06 -0.26 -14.47
CA ASN A 74 12.35 0.80 -13.77
C ASN A 74 12.86 2.19 -14.17
N GLU A 75 14.17 2.38 -14.32
CA GLU A 75 14.76 3.63 -14.79
C GLU A 75 14.19 4.04 -16.16
N GLY A 76 14.12 3.09 -17.10
CA GLY A 76 13.55 3.31 -18.43
C GLY A 76 12.06 3.73 -18.37
N LEU A 77 11.27 3.09 -17.52
CA LEU A 77 9.86 3.47 -17.30
C LEU A 77 9.73 4.87 -16.68
N MET A 78 10.54 5.18 -15.66
CA MET A 78 10.53 6.49 -15.00
C MET A 78 10.95 7.61 -15.95
N ALA A 79 11.95 7.39 -16.78
CA ALA A 79 12.37 8.34 -17.82
C ALA A 79 11.24 8.60 -18.83
N TYR A 80 10.56 7.54 -19.29
CA TYR A 80 9.42 7.66 -20.20
C TYR A 80 8.26 8.43 -19.55
N LEU A 81 7.84 8.03 -18.33
CA LEU A 81 6.75 8.68 -17.61
C LEU A 81 7.04 10.16 -17.35
N SER A 82 8.25 10.50 -16.93
CA SER A 82 8.65 11.90 -16.70
C SER A 82 8.48 12.74 -17.98
N LYS A 83 8.95 12.21 -19.12
CA LYS A 83 8.80 12.87 -20.42
C LYS A 83 7.34 12.98 -20.84
N ALA A 84 6.59 11.88 -20.78
CA ALA A 84 5.19 11.84 -21.20
C ALA A 84 4.31 12.75 -20.33
N ILE A 85 4.51 12.76 -19.01
CA ILE A 85 3.79 13.66 -18.10
C ILE A 85 4.11 15.11 -18.44
N ALA A 86 5.38 15.47 -18.64
CA ALA A 86 5.75 16.83 -19.03
C ALA A 86 5.14 17.25 -20.37
N GLU A 87 5.19 16.39 -21.39
CA GLU A 87 4.57 16.65 -22.70
C GLU A 87 3.04 16.78 -22.61
N SER A 88 2.40 16.02 -21.70
CA SER A 88 0.96 16.08 -21.50
C SER A 88 0.46 17.47 -21.06
N LEU A 89 1.33 18.28 -20.44
CA LEU A 89 1.00 19.61 -19.93
C LEU A 89 0.58 20.58 -21.05
N ARG A 90 1.04 20.38 -22.29
CA ARG A 90 0.67 21.23 -23.43
C ARG A 90 -0.81 21.12 -23.83
N PHE A 91 -1.50 20.08 -23.37
CA PHE A 91 -2.93 19.85 -23.64
C PHE A 91 -3.84 20.45 -22.55
N ARG A 92 -3.28 21.09 -21.52
CA ARG A 92 -4.07 21.74 -20.47
C ARG A 92 -4.95 22.84 -21.04
N GLY A 93 -6.19 22.91 -20.54
CA GLY A 93 -7.17 23.91 -20.95
C GLY A 93 -7.85 23.63 -22.29
N LEU A 94 -7.43 22.59 -23.02
CA LEU A 94 -8.16 22.15 -24.20
C LEU A 94 -9.49 21.49 -23.82
N LYS A 95 -10.52 21.72 -24.63
CA LYS A 95 -11.76 20.96 -24.56
C LYS A 95 -11.56 19.63 -25.28
N LEU A 96 -11.45 18.55 -24.52
CA LEU A 96 -11.20 17.20 -25.02
C LEU A 96 -12.46 16.33 -24.88
N ASP A 97 -12.50 15.22 -25.61
CA ASP A 97 -13.48 14.18 -25.31
C ASP A 97 -13.21 13.56 -23.92
N PRO A 98 -14.23 12.99 -23.25
CA PRO A 98 -14.08 12.51 -21.87
C PRO A 98 -12.99 11.43 -21.69
N GLU A 99 -12.83 10.55 -22.68
CA GLU A 99 -11.86 9.46 -22.61
C GLU A 99 -10.43 9.98 -22.70
N THR A 100 -10.13 10.84 -23.68
CA THR A 100 -8.82 11.49 -23.81
C THR A 100 -8.48 12.33 -22.58
N ALA A 101 -9.44 13.10 -22.06
CA ALA A 101 -9.25 13.89 -20.85
C ALA A 101 -8.89 13.01 -19.65
N ARG A 102 -9.61 11.89 -19.47
CA ARG A 102 -9.36 10.94 -18.38
C ARG A 102 -7.99 10.26 -18.54
N MET A 103 -7.58 9.87 -19.74
CA MET A 103 -6.25 9.27 -19.96
C MET A 103 -5.12 10.25 -19.61
N LEU A 104 -5.23 11.53 -19.97
CA LEU A 104 -4.24 12.55 -19.59
C LEU A 104 -4.19 12.77 -18.08
N GLU A 105 -5.34 12.74 -17.42
CA GLU A 105 -5.43 12.78 -15.96
C GLU A 105 -4.73 11.55 -15.34
N ARG A 106 -5.07 10.33 -15.79
CA ARG A 106 -4.43 9.09 -15.31
C ARG A 106 -2.92 9.08 -15.52
N LEU A 107 -2.44 9.58 -16.65
CA LEU A 107 -1.01 9.74 -16.91
C LEU A 107 -0.35 10.68 -15.89
N ARG A 108 -0.99 11.81 -15.56
CA ARG A 108 -0.44 12.73 -14.53
C ARG A 108 -0.42 12.10 -13.14
N LEU A 109 -1.36 11.21 -12.84
CA LEU A 109 -1.48 10.52 -11.56
C LEU A 109 -0.65 9.22 -11.48
N SER A 110 -0.03 8.78 -12.57
CA SER A 110 0.62 7.46 -12.63
C SER A 110 1.99 7.41 -11.96
N SER A 111 2.50 8.52 -11.44
CA SER A 111 3.76 8.56 -10.68
C SER A 111 3.50 8.88 -9.21
N PRO A 112 3.56 7.88 -8.30
CA PRO A 112 3.38 8.11 -6.86
C PRO A 112 4.59 8.82 -6.21
N LEU A 113 5.71 8.94 -6.94
CA LEU A 113 6.91 9.67 -6.54
C LEU A 113 7.40 10.50 -7.73
N PRO A 114 6.74 11.62 -8.06
CA PRO A 114 7.11 12.44 -9.21
C PRO A 114 8.51 13.02 -9.00
N ALA A 115 9.37 12.84 -10.01
CA ALA A 115 10.74 13.32 -9.96
C ALA A 115 10.84 14.73 -10.59
N PRO A 116 11.73 15.61 -10.09
CA PRO A 116 11.97 16.92 -10.68
C PRO A 116 12.41 16.89 -12.15
N SER A 117 12.31 18.01 -12.86
CA SER A 117 12.74 18.15 -14.26
C SER A 117 14.26 18.34 -14.40
N ASP A 118 14.95 18.66 -13.31
CA ASP A 118 16.41 18.67 -13.22
C ASP A 118 17.00 17.25 -13.09
N ALA A 119 17.99 16.93 -13.94
CA ALA A 119 18.54 15.57 -14.00
C ALA A 119 19.29 15.15 -12.73
N ALA A 120 20.08 16.05 -12.13
CA ALA A 120 20.82 15.75 -10.91
C ALA A 120 19.88 15.54 -9.72
N ARG A 121 18.80 16.34 -9.63
CA ARG A 121 17.76 16.17 -8.61
C ARG A 121 16.96 14.88 -8.79
N ARG A 122 16.69 14.44 -10.02
CA ARG A 122 16.07 13.12 -10.26
C ARG A 122 16.97 11.98 -9.81
N GLU A 123 18.25 12.03 -10.15
CA GLU A 123 19.22 11.01 -9.75
C GLU A 123 19.30 10.94 -8.22
N GLU A 124 19.34 12.08 -7.55
CA GLU A 124 19.34 12.16 -6.09
C GLU A 124 18.05 11.58 -5.48
N LEU A 125 16.88 11.86 -6.06
CA LEU A 125 15.60 11.31 -5.59
C LEU A 125 15.60 9.78 -5.70
N ALA A 126 16.03 9.24 -6.85
CA ALA A 126 16.10 7.80 -7.08
C ALA A 126 17.07 7.12 -6.09
N ALA A 127 18.27 7.69 -5.91
CA ALA A 127 19.25 7.19 -4.95
C ALA A 127 18.73 7.26 -3.49
N THR A 128 18.00 8.32 -3.14
CA THR A 128 17.41 8.50 -1.81
C THR A 128 16.32 7.46 -1.53
N ALA A 129 15.42 7.23 -2.50
CA ALA A 129 14.35 6.22 -2.38
C ALA A 129 14.93 4.80 -2.28
N ALA A 130 15.96 4.48 -3.07
CA ALA A 130 16.67 3.21 -3.01
C ALA A 130 17.36 3.02 -1.65
N ARG A 131 18.01 4.07 -1.13
CA ARG A 131 18.64 4.05 0.20
C ARG A 131 17.62 3.77 1.30
N LEU A 132 16.48 4.46 1.30
CA LEU A 132 15.41 4.27 2.30
C LEU A 132 14.88 2.83 2.28
N SER A 133 14.59 2.29 1.09
CA SER A 133 14.13 0.90 0.94
C SER A 133 15.19 -0.09 1.41
N SER A 134 16.46 0.14 1.08
CA SER A 134 17.58 -0.69 1.54
C SER A 134 17.73 -0.67 3.06
N LEU A 135 17.73 0.52 3.69
CA LEU A 135 17.81 0.68 5.14
C LEU A 135 16.71 -0.09 5.87
N TYR A 136 15.50 -0.11 5.32
CA TYR A 136 14.39 -0.86 5.89
C TYR A 136 14.60 -2.37 5.73
N GLY A 137 14.91 -2.81 4.51
CA GLY A 137 15.05 -4.23 4.18
C GLY A 137 16.19 -4.93 4.93
N ARG A 138 17.29 -4.21 5.20
CA ARG A 138 18.44 -4.72 5.96
C ARG A 138 18.39 -4.42 7.46
N GLY A 139 17.30 -3.79 7.95
CA GLY A 139 17.14 -3.43 9.34
C GLY A 139 17.18 -4.66 10.25
N GLN A 140 17.95 -4.57 11.34
CA GLN A 140 18.08 -5.65 12.32
C GLN A 140 18.24 -5.07 13.72
N TRP A 141 17.78 -5.82 14.73
CA TRP A 141 18.00 -5.53 16.14
C TRP A 141 18.88 -6.62 16.77
N CYS A 142 20.04 -6.24 17.29
CA CYS A 142 21.02 -7.18 17.84
C CYS A 142 21.02 -7.31 19.37
N GLY A 143 20.04 -6.67 20.04
CA GLY A 143 20.03 -6.54 21.50
C GLY A 143 21.17 -5.65 22.00
N GLU A 144 21.20 -5.42 23.31
CA GLU A 144 22.26 -4.62 23.95
C GLU A 144 23.63 -5.31 23.91
N ASP A 145 23.65 -6.65 23.87
CA ASP A 145 24.89 -7.42 23.83
C ASP A 145 25.52 -7.50 22.43
N GLY A 146 24.77 -7.11 21.39
CA GLY A 146 25.19 -7.11 19.99
C GLY A 146 25.39 -8.49 19.36
N LYS A 147 25.05 -9.59 20.05
CA LYS A 147 25.44 -10.95 19.63
C LYS A 147 24.37 -11.68 18.83
N ARG A 148 23.10 -11.29 18.95
CA ARG A 148 21.98 -11.98 18.30
C ARG A 148 21.10 -11.01 17.53
N CYS A 149 21.48 -10.75 16.29
CA CYS A 149 20.69 -9.93 15.37
C CYS A 149 19.43 -10.68 14.91
N ARG A 150 18.29 -10.01 15.06
CA ARG A 150 16.97 -10.44 14.58
C ARG A 150 16.51 -9.42 13.53
N ASP A 151 16.12 -9.93 12.37
CA ASP A 151 15.42 -9.13 11.36
C ASP A 151 13.96 -8.89 11.76
N LEU A 152 13.23 -8.13 10.94
CA LEU A 152 11.81 -7.84 11.18
C LEU A 152 10.98 -9.12 11.34
N GLY A 153 11.20 -10.15 10.51
CA GLY A 153 10.41 -11.38 10.56
C GLY A 153 10.55 -12.12 11.89
N ALA A 154 11.78 -12.23 12.40
CA ALA A 154 12.05 -12.78 13.72
C ALA A 154 11.43 -11.95 14.85
N LEU A 155 11.44 -10.61 14.72
CA LEU A 155 10.83 -9.71 15.70
C LEU A 155 9.29 -9.76 15.66
N GLU A 156 8.68 -9.82 14.48
CA GLU A 156 7.23 -10.01 14.31
C GLU A 156 6.76 -11.33 14.93
N ASP A 157 7.58 -12.38 14.83
CA ASP A 157 7.30 -13.66 15.48
C ASP A 157 7.27 -13.55 17.01
N VAL A 158 8.14 -12.72 17.61
CA VAL A 158 8.08 -12.37 19.03
C VAL A 158 6.79 -11.61 19.33
N MET A 159 6.45 -10.59 18.56
CA MET A 159 5.22 -9.80 18.75
C MET A 159 3.95 -10.66 18.68
N ARG A 160 3.94 -11.65 17.77
CA ARG A 160 2.82 -12.58 17.57
C ARG A 160 2.67 -13.57 18.72
N LYS A 161 3.78 -14.17 19.18
CA LYS A 161 3.77 -15.35 20.06
C LYS A 161 4.05 -15.05 21.52
N SER A 162 4.90 -14.07 21.83
CA SER A 162 5.28 -13.77 23.22
C SER A 162 4.14 -13.11 23.98
N ARG A 163 4.11 -13.37 25.29
CA ARG A 163 3.25 -12.74 26.28
C ARG A 163 4.06 -12.16 27.44
N ARG A 164 5.38 -12.10 27.30
CA ARG A 164 6.26 -11.48 28.30
C ARG A 164 6.45 -10.02 27.91
N TYR A 165 6.07 -9.12 28.82
CA TYR A 165 6.12 -7.68 28.59
C TYR A 165 7.49 -7.21 28.09
N ASP A 166 8.57 -7.64 28.76
CA ASP A 166 9.92 -7.15 28.46
C ASP A 166 10.45 -7.66 27.12
N GLU A 167 10.05 -8.86 26.68
CA GLU A 167 10.39 -9.35 25.33
C GLU A 167 9.68 -8.58 24.23
N LEU A 168 8.40 -8.29 24.45
CA LEU A 168 7.61 -7.47 23.51
C LEU A 168 8.18 -6.06 23.43
N LEU A 169 8.60 -5.51 24.58
CA LEU A 169 9.19 -4.18 24.67
C LEU A 169 10.53 -4.12 23.94
N ASP A 170 11.43 -5.07 24.20
CA ASP A 170 12.72 -5.16 23.53
C ASP A 170 12.57 -5.32 22.01
N ALA A 171 11.67 -6.20 21.55
CA ALA A 171 11.42 -6.38 20.12
C ALA A 171 10.87 -5.10 19.46
N TRP A 172 9.90 -4.45 20.10
CA TRP A 172 9.29 -3.22 19.61
C TRP A 172 10.30 -2.07 19.57
N ALA A 173 10.97 -1.80 20.71
CA ALA A 173 11.93 -0.70 20.83
C ALA A 173 13.11 -0.91 19.89
N GLY A 174 13.63 -2.14 19.83
CA GLY A 174 14.71 -2.54 18.95
C GLY A 174 14.41 -2.27 17.48
N TRP A 175 13.25 -2.72 16.97
CA TRP A 175 12.87 -2.47 15.57
C TRP A 175 12.74 -0.98 15.26
N HIS A 176 12.17 -0.19 16.18
CA HIS A 176 11.98 1.24 15.97
C HIS A 176 13.30 2.04 15.91
N THR A 177 14.43 1.46 16.33
CA THR A 177 15.75 2.08 16.14
C THR A 177 16.16 2.16 14.67
N VAL A 178 15.67 1.26 13.80
CA VAL A 178 15.98 1.21 12.36
C VAL A 178 15.57 2.51 11.66
N GLY A 179 14.48 3.14 12.11
CA GLY A 179 13.99 4.39 11.53
C GLY A 179 14.95 5.57 11.71
N ARG A 180 15.80 5.58 12.75
CA ARG A 180 16.66 6.74 13.10
C ARG A 180 17.54 7.19 11.93
N GLU A 181 18.20 6.25 11.26
CA GLU A 181 19.09 6.56 10.12
C GLU A 181 18.32 7.08 8.90
N MET A 182 17.03 6.76 8.79
CA MET A 182 16.20 7.14 7.65
C MET A 182 15.75 8.60 7.69
N LYS A 183 15.71 9.24 8.88
CA LYS A 183 15.11 10.57 9.06
C LYS A 183 15.65 11.62 8.07
N PRO A 184 16.98 11.79 7.88
CA PRO A 184 17.50 12.79 6.95
C PRO A 184 17.18 12.47 5.49
N ALA A 185 17.31 11.19 5.10
CA ALA A 185 16.98 10.74 3.75
C ALA A 185 15.48 10.92 3.45
N TYR A 186 14.61 10.67 4.43
CA TYR A 186 13.17 10.88 4.28
C TYR A 186 12.83 12.36 4.09
N ALA A 187 13.42 13.26 4.87
CA ALA A 187 13.26 14.70 4.67
C ALA A 187 13.69 15.14 3.26
N ARG A 188 14.81 14.60 2.76
CA ARG A 188 15.27 14.90 1.40
C ARG A 188 14.35 14.34 0.32
N LEU A 189 13.80 13.14 0.52
CA LEU A 189 12.80 12.54 -0.37
C LEU A 189 11.55 13.43 -0.46
N VAL A 190 11.06 13.94 0.67
CA VAL A 190 9.90 14.85 0.74
C VAL A 190 10.16 16.12 -0.06
N GLU A 191 11.34 16.74 0.10
CA GLU A 191 11.70 17.97 -0.61
C GLU A 191 11.70 17.78 -2.14
N LEU A 192 12.42 16.76 -2.62
CA LEU A 192 12.58 16.47 -4.05
C LEU A 192 11.26 16.04 -4.70
N SER A 193 10.47 15.22 -4.02
CA SER A 193 9.17 14.78 -4.54
C SER A 193 8.11 15.89 -4.56
N ASN A 194 8.14 16.80 -3.58
CA ASN A 194 7.30 18.00 -3.60
C ASN A 194 7.65 18.95 -4.74
N GLU A 195 8.94 19.10 -5.07
CA GLU A 195 9.36 19.83 -6.26
C GLU A 195 8.79 19.20 -7.54
N GLY A 196 8.95 17.89 -7.71
CA GLY A 196 8.37 17.17 -8.86
C GLY A 196 6.85 17.33 -8.95
N ALA A 197 6.13 17.24 -7.82
CA ALA A 197 4.69 17.46 -7.77
C ALA A 197 4.27 18.86 -8.24
N ARG A 198 5.04 19.90 -7.86
CA ARG A 198 4.80 21.30 -8.29
C ARG A 198 4.99 21.52 -9.77
N GLU A 199 6.03 20.93 -10.36
CA GLU A 199 6.26 21.03 -11.79
C GLU A 199 5.10 20.43 -12.61
N ILE A 200 4.44 19.40 -12.09
CA ILE A 200 3.28 18.78 -12.73
C ILE A 200 1.94 19.35 -12.23
N GLY A 201 1.97 20.48 -11.52
CA GLY A 201 0.83 21.33 -11.17
C GLY A 201 0.02 20.92 -9.93
N PHE A 202 0.67 20.36 -8.92
CA PHE A 202 0.12 20.15 -7.57
C PHE A 202 0.91 20.97 -6.54
N SER A 203 0.36 21.32 -5.38
CA SER A 203 1.03 22.08 -4.32
C SER A 203 2.16 21.29 -3.66
N ASP A 204 1.93 19.98 -3.51
CA ASP A 204 2.76 19.01 -2.82
C ASP A 204 2.38 17.58 -3.23
N LEU A 205 3.19 16.61 -2.78
CA LEU A 205 2.97 15.19 -3.06
C LEU A 205 1.65 14.66 -2.49
N GLY A 206 1.20 15.20 -1.35
CA GLY A 206 -0.06 14.79 -0.73
C GLY A 206 -1.27 15.20 -1.56
N GLU A 207 -1.24 16.40 -2.16
CA GLU A 207 -2.28 16.84 -3.10
C GLU A 207 -2.36 15.91 -4.32
N LEU A 208 -1.21 15.58 -4.93
CA LEU A 208 -1.13 14.62 -6.04
C LEU A 208 -1.79 13.29 -5.68
N TRP A 209 -1.46 12.72 -4.52
CA TRP A 209 -2.02 11.44 -4.09
C TRP A 209 -3.53 11.49 -3.89
N ARG A 210 -4.04 12.55 -3.25
CA ARG A 210 -5.49 12.71 -2.99
C ARG A 210 -6.28 13.02 -4.25
N ALA A 211 -5.64 13.56 -5.30
CA ALA A 211 -6.30 13.80 -6.59
C ALA A 211 -6.76 12.51 -7.29
N GLY A 212 -6.26 11.33 -6.89
CA GLY A 212 -6.66 10.03 -7.43
C GLY A 212 -8.06 9.53 -7.04
N TYR A 213 -8.82 10.29 -6.24
CA TYR A 213 -10.12 9.87 -5.70
C TYR A 213 -11.33 10.57 -6.33
N ASP A 214 -11.15 11.27 -7.47
CA ASP A 214 -12.22 11.99 -8.17
C ASP A 214 -12.98 12.99 -7.27
N MET A 215 -12.27 13.53 -6.29
CA MET A 215 -12.72 14.53 -5.33
C MET A 215 -11.63 15.59 -5.15
N SER A 216 -12.00 16.81 -4.74
CA SER A 216 -10.99 17.76 -4.28
C SER A 216 -10.23 17.16 -3.08
N PRO A 217 -8.92 17.42 -2.91
CA PRO A 217 -8.13 16.92 -1.79
C PRO A 217 -8.76 17.20 -0.42
N ALA A 218 -9.27 18.43 -0.22
CA ALA A 218 -9.96 18.81 1.01
C ALA A 218 -11.31 18.10 1.19
N GLY A 219 -12.02 17.82 0.09
CA GLY A 219 -13.25 17.02 0.10
C GLY A 219 -12.97 15.57 0.48
N PHE A 220 -11.89 14.99 -0.03
CA PHE A 220 -11.46 13.64 0.28
C PHE A 220 -11.08 13.49 1.76
N GLU A 221 -10.30 14.42 2.32
CA GLU A 221 -9.97 14.41 3.75
C GLU A 221 -11.23 14.42 4.62
N LYS A 222 -12.17 15.33 4.34
CA LYS A 222 -13.46 15.41 5.04
C LYS A 222 -14.25 14.11 4.95
N GLU A 223 -14.22 13.44 3.81
CA GLU A 223 -14.92 12.17 3.62
C GLU A 223 -14.28 11.05 4.44
N THR A 224 -12.94 10.96 4.45
CA THR A 224 -12.25 9.98 5.31
C THR A 224 -12.49 10.22 6.79
N ASP A 225 -12.56 11.48 7.23
CA ASP A 225 -12.93 11.87 8.60
C ASP A 225 -14.36 11.44 8.92
N ARG A 226 -15.32 11.73 8.04
CA ARG A 226 -16.72 11.35 8.21
C ARG A 226 -16.87 9.84 8.35
N LEU A 227 -16.23 9.06 7.49
CA LEU A 227 -16.24 7.60 7.55
C LEU A 227 -15.65 7.08 8.86
N TRP A 228 -14.53 7.64 9.31
CA TRP A 228 -13.93 7.26 10.59
C TRP A 228 -14.86 7.54 11.77
N GLN A 229 -15.47 8.73 11.83
CA GLN A 229 -16.38 9.09 12.92
C GLN A 229 -17.60 8.16 13.00
N GLN A 230 -18.05 7.58 11.89
CA GLN A 230 -19.14 6.59 11.89
C GLN A 230 -18.75 5.27 12.57
N VAL A 231 -17.49 4.85 12.47
CA VAL A 231 -17.01 3.58 13.04
C VAL A 231 -16.39 3.77 14.42
N LYS A 232 -15.92 4.98 14.74
CA LYS A 232 -15.22 5.31 15.98
C LYS A 232 -15.92 4.80 17.26
N PRO A 233 -17.25 4.88 17.45
CA PRO A 233 -17.90 4.36 18.66
C PRO A 233 -17.67 2.85 18.89
N LEU A 234 -17.62 2.06 17.81
CA LEU A 234 -17.32 0.63 17.89
C LEU A 234 -15.84 0.40 18.25
N TYR A 235 -14.94 1.19 17.64
CA TYR A 235 -13.53 1.16 17.98
C TYR A 235 -13.27 1.52 19.45
N ASP A 236 -13.90 2.58 19.96
CA ASP A 236 -13.75 3.02 21.36
C ASP A 236 -14.17 1.91 22.34
N SER A 237 -15.24 1.19 22.01
CA SER A 237 -15.72 0.04 22.78
C SER A 237 -14.73 -1.13 22.75
N LEU A 238 -14.20 -1.46 21.56
CA LEU A 238 -13.17 -2.48 21.37
C LEU A 238 -11.89 -2.13 22.13
N HIS A 239 -11.41 -0.89 21.99
CA HIS A 239 -10.23 -0.36 22.68
C HIS A 239 -10.37 -0.49 24.20
N CYS A 240 -11.51 -0.04 24.74
CA CYS A 240 -11.77 -0.13 26.18
C CYS A 240 -11.75 -1.60 26.67
N TYR A 241 -12.39 -2.51 25.94
CA TYR A 241 -12.40 -3.94 26.26
C TYR A 241 -10.98 -4.54 26.24
N VAL A 242 -10.22 -4.26 25.18
CA VAL A 242 -8.85 -4.76 25.00
C VAL A 242 -7.93 -4.21 26.08
N ARG A 243 -8.00 -2.91 26.38
CA ARG A 243 -7.25 -2.28 27.48
C ARG A 243 -7.53 -2.97 28.81
N ALA A 244 -8.80 -3.20 29.14
CA ALA A 244 -9.18 -3.87 30.37
C ALA A 244 -8.66 -5.32 30.45
N ARG A 245 -8.61 -6.04 29.32
CA ARG A 245 -8.04 -7.39 29.24
C ARG A 245 -6.52 -7.39 29.42
N LEU A 246 -5.82 -6.48 28.74
CA LEU A 246 -4.37 -6.33 28.86
C LEU A 246 -3.97 -5.88 30.27
N GLN A 247 -4.74 -4.99 30.90
CA GLN A 247 -4.54 -4.58 32.29
C GLN A 247 -4.68 -5.75 33.26
N ARG A 248 -5.64 -6.67 33.05
CA ARG A 248 -5.74 -7.89 33.87
C ARG A 248 -4.52 -8.80 33.74
N LEU A 249 -3.88 -8.80 32.57
CA LEU A 249 -2.71 -9.64 32.31
C LEU A 249 -1.40 -9.02 32.81
N TYR A 250 -1.20 -7.72 32.56
CA TYR A 250 0.07 -7.03 32.79
C TYR A 250 0.06 -6.10 34.01
N GLY A 251 -1.10 -5.86 34.63
CA GLY A 251 -1.26 -4.95 35.77
C GLY A 251 -1.48 -3.49 35.38
N LYS A 252 -2.00 -2.71 36.35
CA LYS A 252 -2.35 -1.29 36.16
C LYS A 252 -1.15 -0.39 35.91
N GLU A 253 0.02 -0.74 36.45
CA GLU A 253 1.26 0.02 36.24
C GLU A 253 1.70 -0.01 34.78
N LYS A 254 1.55 -1.16 34.12
CA LYS A 254 1.92 -1.36 32.72
C LYS A 254 0.82 -0.94 31.75
N VAL A 255 -0.45 -1.04 32.15
CA VAL A 255 -1.61 -0.64 31.33
C VAL A 255 -2.56 0.20 32.19
N PRO A 256 -2.45 1.54 32.14
CA PRO A 256 -3.31 2.44 32.93
C PRO A 256 -4.81 2.31 32.59
N SER A 257 -5.70 2.62 33.55
CA SER A 257 -7.15 2.44 33.39
C SER A 257 -7.81 3.48 32.48
N ASP A 258 -7.26 4.69 32.43
CA ASP A 258 -7.74 5.87 31.71
C ASP A 258 -6.77 6.32 30.60
N GLY A 259 -5.58 5.71 30.54
CA GLY A 259 -4.55 6.03 29.57
C GLY A 259 -4.60 5.26 28.25
N PRO A 260 -3.74 5.62 27.30
CA PRO A 260 -3.55 4.88 26.06
C PRO A 260 -2.93 3.49 26.30
N ILE A 261 -3.16 2.55 25.38
CA ILE A 261 -2.55 1.22 25.43
C ILE A 261 -1.08 1.32 24.96
N PRO A 262 -0.11 0.72 25.66
CA PRO A 262 1.26 0.64 25.15
C PRO A 262 1.34 -0.13 23.84
N ALA A 263 1.93 0.46 22.80
CA ALA A 263 1.87 -0.05 21.43
C ALA A 263 2.43 -1.48 21.25
N HIS A 264 3.46 -1.84 22.03
CA HIS A 264 4.08 -3.18 21.99
C HIS A 264 3.21 -4.34 22.49
N LEU A 265 2.05 -4.08 23.11
CA LEU A 265 1.21 -5.13 23.71
C LEU A 265 0.11 -5.65 22.78
N LEU A 266 0.07 -5.19 21.53
CA LEU A 266 -1.08 -5.37 20.64
C LEU A 266 -0.89 -6.50 19.62
N GLY A 267 0.09 -7.39 19.83
CA GLY A 267 0.25 -8.62 19.04
C GLY A 267 0.79 -8.41 17.62
N ASN A 268 1.20 -7.18 17.28
CA ASN A 268 1.73 -6.77 15.99
C ASN A 268 2.76 -5.65 16.20
N MET A 269 3.83 -5.61 15.38
CA MET A 269 4.93 -4.64 15.51
C MET A 269 4.46 -3.18 15.55
N TRP A 270 3.44 -2.84 14.77
CA TRP A 270 2.90 -1.48 14.65
C TRP A 270 1.58 -1.30 15.38
N ALA A 271 1.06 -2.33 16.05
CA ALA A 271 -0.29 -2.34 16.60
C ALA A 271 -1.39 -2.01 15.57
N GLN A 272 -1.17 -2.36 14.30
CA GLN A 272 -2.16 -2.10 13.24
C GLN A 272 -3.34 -3.07 13.31
N GLU A 273 -3.10 -4.31 13.71
CA GLU A 273 -4.10 -5.37 13.83
C GLU A 273 -3.83 -6.16 15.10
N TRP A 274 -4.90 -6.56 15.79
CA TRP A 274 -4.85 -7.09 17.16
C TRP A 274 -5.28 -8.56 17.23
N THR A 275 -5.47 -9.22 16.08
CA THR A 275 -5.99 -10.60 15.97
C THR A 275 -5.16 -11.61 16.76
N ASN A 276 -3.83 -11.40 16.84
CA ASN A 276 -2.92 -12.24 17.61
C ASN A 276 -3.18 -12.23 19.13
N LEU A 277 -3.96 -11.27 19.63
CA LEU A 277 -4.42 -11.24 21.02
C LEU A 277 -5.61 -12.17 21.28
N TYR A 278 -6.33 -12.60 20.25
CA TYR A 278 -7.61 -13.32 20.40
C TYR A 278 -7.56 -14.45 21.44
N PRO A 279 -6.54 -15.34 21.48
CA PRO A 279 -6.46 -16.40 22.50
C PRO A 279 -6.43 -15.89 23.96
N LEU A 280 -5.98 -14.66 24.20
CA LEU A 280 -5.93 -14.03 25.53
C LEU A 280 -7.23 -13.35 25.91
N ILE A 281 -7.95 -12.83 24.91
CA ILE A 281 -9.06 -11.89 25.11
C ILE A 281 -10.40 -12.43 24.61
N GLU A 282 -10.43 -13.70 24.25
CA GLU A 282 -11.65 -14.46 23.91
C GLU A 282 -12.77 -14.12 24.91
N PRO A 283 -13.89 -13.54 24.44
CA PRO A 283 -14.99 -13.14 25.31
C PRO A 283 -15.59 -14.30 26.11
N TYR A 284 -15.86 -15.42 25.43
CA TYR A 284 -16.49 -16.60 26.01
C TYR A 284 -15.70 -17.86 25.70
N LYS A 285 -14.91 -18.32 26.68
CA LYS A 285 -14.15 -19.56 26.56
C LYS A 285 -15.06 -20.77 26.35
N ASN A 286 -14.60 -21.75 25.57
CA ASN A 286 -15.27 -23.02 25.29
C ASN A 286 -16.60 -22.95 24.50
N HIS A 287 -16.94 -21.80 23.90
CA HIS A 287 -18.21 -21.64 23.17
C HIS A 287 -18.11 -21.83 21.63
N ALA A 288 -16.93 -21.99 21.05
CA ALA A 288 -16.74 -22.53 19.69
C ALA A 288 -15.26 -22.86 19.48
N SER A 289 -14.95 -23.96 18.77
CA SER A 289 -13.61 -24.12 18.20
C SER A 289 -13.62 -23.51 16.80
N LEU A 290 -13.05 -22.31 16.68
CA LEU A 290 -12.78 -21.64 15.39
C LEU A 290 -11.44 -22.09 14.80
N ASP A 291 -10.98 -23.29 15.16
CA ASP A 291 -9.66 -23.82 14.80
C ASP A 291 -9.70 -24.44 13.39
N VAL A 292 -9.52 -23.56 12.39
CA VAL A 292 -9.40 -23.94 10.98
C VAL A 292 -8.03 -24.57 10.71
N ASP A 293 -6.96 -24.09 11.37
CA ASP A 293 -5.59 -24.58 11.20
C ASP A 293 -5.47 -26.09 11.42
N SER A 294 -6.04 -26.59 12.51
CA SER A 294 -5.99 -28.02 12.79
C SER A 294 -6.75 -28.84 11.74
N ALA A 295 -7.82 -28.30 11.14
CA ALA A 295 -8.53 -28.96 10.07
C ALA A 295 -7.71 -28.98 8.77
N LEU A 296 -7.11 -27.85 8.39
CA LEU A 296 -6.22 -27.75 7.24
C LEU A 296 -5.05 -28.74 7.33
N LYS A 297 -4.41 -28.83 8.51
CA LYS A 297 -3.33 -29.80 8.78
C LYS A 297 -3.79 -31.24 8.69
N ARG A 298 -4.90 -31.60 9.35
CA ARG A 298 -5.46 -32.98 9.30
C ARG A 298 -5.81 -33.39 7.87
N GLN A 299 -6.32 -32.47 7.08
CA GLN A 299 -6.71 -32.70 5.68
C GLN A 299 -5.55 -32.51 4.68
N LYS A 300 -4.33 -32.28 5.18
CA LYS A 300 -3.10 -32.12 4.38
C LYS A 300 -3.26 -31.09 3.27
N TYR A 301 -3.73 -29.89 3.62
CA TYR A 301 -3.73 -28.76 2.69
C TYR A 301 -2.30 -28.28 2.45
N ASP A 302 -1.81 -28.51 1.23
CA ASP A 302 -0.61 -27.84 0.72
C ASP A 302 -0.99 -26.53 -0.01
N ALA A 303 0.02 -25.80 -0.48
CA ALA A 303 -0.16 -24.51 -1.14
C ALA A 303 -1.07 -24.57 -2.37
N VAL A 304 -0.91 -25.59 -3.22
CA VAL A 304 -1.71 -25.75 -4.44
C VAL A 304 -3.15 -26.11 -4.09
N LYS A 305 -3.35 -27.04 -3.16
CA LYS A 305 -4.68 -27.45 -2.69
C LYS A 305 -5.43 -26.31 -2.02
N LEU A 306 -4.73 -25.47 -1.23
CA LEU A 306 -5.31 -24.28 -0.61
C LEU A 306 -5.72 -23.24 -1.65
N THR A 307 -4.86 -23.00 -2.64
CA THR A 307 -5.14 -22.06 -3.73
C THR A 307 -6.30 -22.53 -4.61
N ARG A 308 -6.41 -23.84 -4.88
CA ARG A 308 -7.57 -24.42 -5.60
C ARG A 308 -8.86 -24.30 -4.81
N LEU A 309 -8.81 -24.47 -3.49
CA LEU A 309 -9.97 -24.21 -2.64
C LEU A 309 -10.41 -22.74 -2.78
N ALA A 310 -9.46 -21.81 -2.77
CA ALA A 310 -9.77 -20.40 -2.96
C ALA A 310 -10.32 -20.09 -4.36
N GLU A 311 -9.72 -20.61 -5.44
CA GLU A 311 -10.25 -20.50 -6.82
C GLU A 311 -11.67 -21.06 -6.94
N SER A 312 -11.99 -22.14 -6.22
CA SER A 312 -13.32 -22.75 -6.25
C SER A 312 -14.43 -21.79 -5.81
N PHE A 313 -14.10 -20.83 -4.94
CA PHE A 313 -15.02 -19.76 -4.54
C PHE A 313 -15.34 -18.84 -5.73
N PHE A 314 -14.31 -18.32 -6.41
CA PHE A 314 -14.48 -17.42 -7.55
C PHE A 314 -15.22 -18.08 -8.72
N THR A 315 -14.84 -19.32 -9.06
CA THR A 315 -15.51 -20.08 -10.12
C THR A 315 -16.96 -20.43 -9.75
N SER A 316 -17.29 -20.59 -8.46
CA SER A 316 -18.69 -20.78 -8.03
C SER A 316 -19.58 -19.54 -8.23
N LEU A 317 -18.97 -18.35 -8.33
CA LEU A 317 -19.65 -17.11 -8.70
C LEU A 317 -19.82 -16.93 -10.22
N GLY A 318 -19.40 -17.92 -11.01
CA GLY A 318 -19.45 -17.88 -12.47
C GLY A 318 -18.28 -17.14 -13.13
N LEU A 319 -17.20 -16.87 -12.39
CA LEU A 319 -15.96 -16.34 -12.95
C LEU A 319 -15.14 -17.45 -13.63
N ASP A 320 -14.28 -17.06 -14.56
CA ASP A 320 -13.49 -18.02 -15.33
C ASP A 320 -12.49 -18.80 -14.45
N PRO A 321 -12.21 -20.08 -14.76
CA PRO A 321 -11.13 -20.80 -14.09
C PRO A 321 -9.78 -20.15 -14.45
N LEU A 322 -8.83 -20.20 -13.52
CA LEU A 322 -7.50 -19.64 -13.75
C LEU A 322 -6.79 -20.45 -14.86
N PRO A 323 -6.05 -19.77 -15.76
CA PRO A 323 -5.39 -20.44 -16.86
C PRO A 323 -4.31 -21.40 -16.36
N LYS A 324 -3.97 -22.42 -17.15
CA LYS A 324 -2.89 -23.37 -16.82
C LYS A 324 -1.57 -22.66 -16.47
N THR A 325 -1.28 -21.55 -17.15
CA THR A 325 -0.09 -20.72 -16.94
C THR A 325 -0.02 -20.14 -15.54
N PHE A 326 -1.15 -19.82 -14.89
CA PHE A 326 -1.18 -19.34 -13.50
C PHE A 326 -0.54 -20.38 -12.56
N TRP A 327 -0.94 -21.64 -12.71
CA TRP A 327 -0.44 -22.76 -11.90
C TRP A 327 1.02 -23.10 -12.18
N GLU A 328 1.45 -22.94 -13.42
CA GLU A 328 2.84 -23.22 -13.84
C GLU A 328 3.82 -22.12 -13.42
N ARG A 329 3.36 -20.86 -13.34
CA ARG A 329 4.23 -19.69 -13.20
C ARG A 329 4.15 -19.02 -11.83
N SER A 330 3.13 -19.29 -11.02
CA SER A 330 3.01 -18.74 -9.67
C SER A 330 4.02 -19.36 -8.69
N MET A 331 4.48 -18.57 -7.72
CA MET A 331 5.30 -19.03 -6.60
C MET A 331 4.42 -19.16 -5.36
N LEU A 332 3.77 -20.31 -5.19
CA LEU A 332 2.86 -20.59 -4.07
C LEU A 332 3.56 -21.18 -2.83
N THR A 333 4.82 -21.59 -2.98
CA THR A 333 5.66 -22.12 -1.89
C THR A 333 7.00 -21.43 -1.90
N LYS A 334 7.60 -21.22 -0.72
CA LYS A 334 8.98 -20.75 -0.64
C LYS A 334 9.92 -21.78 -1.29
N PRO A 335 10.77 -21.39 -2.26
CA PRO A 335 11.81 -22.26 -2.79
C PRO A 335 12.77 -22.75 -1.70
N ARG A 336 13.38 -23.93 -1.89
CA ARG A 336 14.39 -24.46 -0.95
C ARG A 336 15.69 -23.67 -1.00
N ASP A 337 16.05 -23.21 -2.19
CA ASP A 337 17.28 -22.50 -2.48
C ASP A 337 16.97 -21.07 -2.93
N GLY A 338 17.81 -20.11 -2.51
CA GLY A 338 17.71 -18.71 -2.90
C GLY A 338 16.82 -17.85 -2.00
N ASP A 339 17.05 -16.55 -2.08
CA ASP A 339 16.30 -15.53 -1.34
C ASP A 339 15.10 -15.05 -2.16
N VAL A 340 13.94 -14.90 -1.50
CA VAL A 340 12.67 -14.49 -2.11
C VAL A 340 11.91 -13.53 -1.21
N VAL A 341 11.05 -12.71 -1.80
CA VAL A 341 10.09 -11.88 -1.05
C VAL A 341 8.85 -12.72 -0.71
N CYS A 342 8.71 -13.16 0.53
CA CYS A 342 7.59 -14.02 0.95
C CYS A 342 6.25 -13.30 1.17
N HIS A 343 6.24 -11.97 1.32
CA HIS A 343 4.99 -11.20 1.44
C HIS A 343 4.08 -11.48 0.24
N ALA A 344 2.80 -11.73 0.49
CA ALA A 344 1.82 -12.05 -0.55
C ALA A 344 1.67 -10.89 -1.55
N SER A 345 1.44 -11.23 -2.82
CA SER A 345 1.20 -10.26 -3.90
C SER A 345 0.70 -10.96 -5.16
N ALA A 346 -0.18 -10.29 -5.89
CA ALA A 346 -0.73 -10.71 -7.18
C ALA A 346 -0.21 -9.83 -8.33
N TRP A 347 -0.01 -10.45 -9.50
CA TRP A 347 0.68 -9.85 -10.63
C TRP A 347 -0.06 -10.14 -11.96
N ASP A 348 -0.18 -9.15 -12.84
CA ASP A 348 -0.28 -9.36 -14.29
C ASP A 348 1.05 -8.93 -14.91
N VAL A 349 1.90 -9.91 -15.19
CA VAL A 349 3.30 -9.66 -15.58
C VAL A 349 3.42 -9.01 -16.97
N THR A 350 2.37 -9.07 -17.79
CA THR A 350 2.42 -8.59 -19.17
C THR A 350 1.40 -7.49 -19.48
N TYR A 351 0.57 -7.09 -18.51
CA TYR A 351 -0.60 -6.23 -18.73
C TYR A 351 -1.51 -6.80 -19.84
N ALA A 352 -1.53 -8.13 -19.94
CA ALA A 352 -2.18 -8.90 -20.98
C ALA A 352 -2.56 -10.30 -20.46
N ASP A 353 -2.97 -10.37 -19.19
CA ASP A 353 -3.52 -11.56 -18.56
C ASP A 353 -2.49 -12.68 -18.27
N ASP A 354 -1.22 -12.31 -18.03
CA ASP A 354 -0.21 -13.25 -17.48
C ASP A 354 -0.25 -13.22 -15.96
N LEU A 355 -1.32 -13.83 -15.44
CA LEU A 355 -1.72 -13.80 -14.04
C LEU A 355 -0.84 -14.70 -13.17
N ARG A 356 -0.34 -14.17 -12.05
CA ARG A 356 0.50 -14.91 -11.10
C ARG A 356 0.27 -14.48 -9.65
N ILE A 357 0.55 -15.37 -8.71
CA ILE A 357 0.67 -15.06 -7.28
C ILE A 357 2.05 -15.44 -6.77
N LYS A 358 2.60 -14.59 -5.90
CA LYS A 358 3.83 -14.84 -5.15
C LYS A 358 3.52 -14.80 -3.65
N MET A 359 3.45 -15.96 -3.02
CA MET A 359 3.11 -16.13 -1.60
C MET A 359 3.76 -17.41 -1.03
N CYS A 360 4.35 -17.33 0.17
CA CYS A 360 5.00 -18.48 0.82
C CYS A 360 4.02 -19.29 1.71
N ILE A 361 3.01 -19.93 1.11
CA ILE A 361 1.91 -20.58 1.83
C ILE A 361 2.40 -21.70 2.76
N GLN A 362 1.91 -21.71 4.01
CA GLN A 362 2.21 -22.71 5.04
C GLN A 362 1.01 -23.60 5.42
N GLY A 363 -0.17 -23.36 4.82
CA GLY A 363 -1.38 -24.15 5.05
C GLY A 363 -2.14 -23.76 6.33
N THR A 364 -2.13 -22.47 6.67
CA THR A 364 -2.85 -21.89 7.82
C THR A 364 -4.16 -21.21 7.41
N GLU A 365 -5.01 -20.87 8.38
CA GLU A 365 -6.21 -20.05 8.20
C GLU A 365 -5.86 -18.65 7.69
N GLU A 366 -4.77 -18.06 8.19
CA GLU A 366 -4.24 -16.78 7.69
C GLU A 366 -3.87 -16.90 6.21
N ASP A 367 -3.22 -18.00 5.81
CA ASP A 367 -2.92 -18.26 4.40
C ASP A 367 -4.19 -18.44 3.57
N LEU A 368 -5.21 -19.11 4.12
CA LEU A 368 -6.49 -19.32 3.44
C LEU A 368 -7.17 -17.97 3.14
N ILE A 369 -7.23 -17.07 4.12
CA ILE A 369 -7.83 -15.74 3.94
C ILE A 369 -6.98 -14.92 2.96
N THR A 370 -5.67 -14.94 3.12
CA THR A 370 -4.74 -14.17 2.28
C THR A 370 -4.80 -14.61 0.83
N ILE A 371 -4.82 -15.93 0.54
CA ILE A 371 -4.89 -16.38 -0.86
C ILE A 371 -6.22 -16.02 -1.53
N HIS A 372 -7.33 -15.92 -0.78
CA HIS A 372 -8.59 -15.41 -1.32
C HIS A 372 -8.50 -13.91 -1.65
N HIS A 373 -7.85 -13.12 -0.79
CA HIS A 373 -7.58 -11.71 -1.05
C HIS A 373 -6.75 -11.53 -2.32
N GLU A 374 -5.63 -12.25 -2.44
CA GLU A 374 -4.74 -12.17 -3.61
C GLU A 374 -5.43 -12.61 -4.91
N LEU A 375 -6.28 -13.65 -4.86
CA LEU A 375 -7.08 -14.03 -6.02
C LEU A 375 -8.08 -12.94 -6.41
N GLY A 376 -8.55 -12.13 -5.46
CA GLY A 376 -9.36 -10.94 -5.76
C GLY A 376 -8.66 -9.98 -6.72
N HIS A 377 -7.35 -9.74 -6.51
CA HIS A 377 -6.53 -8.96 -7.44
C HIS A 377 -6.38 -9.64 -8.80
N VAL A 378 -6.08 -10.95 -8.81
CA VAL A 378 -5.94 -11.75 -10.03
C VAL A 378 -7.20 -11.66 -10.91
N TYR A 379 -8.37 -11.86 -10.32
CA TYR A 379 -9.64 -11.75 -11.04
C TYR A 379 -9.95 -10.31 -11.46
N TYR A 380 -9.49 -9.31 -10.71
CA TYR A 380 -9.67 -7.93 -11.13
C TYR A 380 -8.78 -7.58 -12.33
N TYR A 381 -7.53 -8.05 -12.37
CA TYR A 381 -6.67 -7.96 -13.56
C TYR A 381 -7.35 -8.59 -14.78
N HIS A 382 -7.86 -9.80 -14.61
CA HIS A 382 -8.58 -10.54 -15.65
C HIS A 382 -9.84 -9.81 -16.15
N ALA A 383 -10.49 -9.03 -15.30
CA ALA A 383 -11.68 -8.28 -15.69
C ALA A 383 -11.37 -7.05 -16.57
N TYR A 384 -10.17 -6.47 -16.49
CA TYR A 384 -9.84 -5.21 -17.16
C TYR A 384 -8.65 -5.25 -18.14
N PHE A 385 -7.97 -6.37 -18.33
CA PHE A 385 -6.72 -6.44 -19.12
C PHE A 385 -6.88 -6.00 -20.59
N GLN A 386 -8.11 -5.94 -21.10
CA GLN A 386 -8.42 -5.47 -22.46
C GLN A 386 -8.57 -3.94 -22.57
N LEU A 387 -8.70 -3.23 -21.44
CA LEU A 387 -8.76 -1.77 -21.44
C LEU A 387 -7.41 -1.17 -21.87
N PRO A 388 -7.37 0.08 -22.35
CA PRO A 388 -6.14 0.84 -22.48
C PRO A 388 -5.33 0.81 -21.17
N VAL A 389 -4.00 0.68 -21.24
CA VAL A 389 -3.16 0.45 -20.05
C VAL A 389 -3.31 1.55 -18.98
N LEU A 390 -3.61 2.79 -19.37
CA LEU A 390 -3.89 3.90 -18.44
C LEU A 390 -5.19 3.69 -17.62
N PHE A 391 -6.05 2.76 -18.03
CA PHE A 391 -7.27 2.34 -17.34
C PHE A 391 -7.18 0.95 -16.70
N GLN A 392 -6.05 0.24 -16.83
CA GLN A 392 -5.83 -1.07 -16.20
C GLN A 392 -5.47 -0.93 -14.72
N SER A 393 -6.40 -0.39 -13.95
CA SER A 393 -6.29 -0.18 -12.50
C SER A 393 -7.68 -0.17 -11.86
N GLY A 394 -7.77 -0.34 -10.54
CA GLY A 394 -9.03 -0.13 -9.83
C GLY A 394 -9.59 1.29 -10.02
N ALA A 395 -10.89 1.47 -9.82
CA ALA A 395 -11.55 2.79 -9.91
C ALA A 395 -10.82 3.85 -9.05
N ASN A 396 -10.37 3.43 -7.88
CA ASN A 396 -9.29 4.04 -7.10
C ASN A 396 -8.51 2.90 -6.42
N ASP A 397 -7.41 3.23 -5.74
CA ASP A 397 -6.56 2.22 -5.10
C ASP A 397 -7.26 1.49 -3.93
N GLY A 398 -8.14 2.15 -3.18
CA GLY A 398 -8.98 1.51 -2.17
C GLY A 398 -9.99 0.51 -2.75
N PHE A 399 -10.48 0.72 -3.97
CA PHE A 399 -11.38 -0.21 -4.65
C PHE A 399 -10.66 -1.52 -5.00
N HIS A 400 -9.40 -1.44 -5.42
CA HIS A 400 -8.60 -2.60 -5.79
C HIS A 400 -8.38 -3.54 -4.59
N GLU A 401 -8.00 -2.98 -3.45
CA GLU A 401 -7.84 -3.69 -2.17
C GLU A 401 -9.18 -4.23 -1.63
N ALA A 402 -10.28 -3.49 -1.83
CA ALA A 402 -11.59 -3.85 -1.29
C ALA A 402 -12.23 -5.08 -1.94
N VAL A 403 -11.94 -5.36 -3.22
CA VAL A 403 -12.56 -6.50 -3.94
C VAL A 403 -12.18 -7.82 -3.30
N GLY A 404 -10.88 -8.08 -3.13
CA GLY A 404 -10.40 -9.31 -2.45
C GLY A 404 -10.96 -9.41 -1.04
N ASP A 405 -10.86 -8.33 -0.26
CA ASP A 405 -11.35 -8.27 1.12
C ASP A 405 -12.86 -8.50 1.25
N ALA A 406 -13.68 -8.04 0.30
CA ALA A 406 -15.13 -8.24 0.33
C ALA A 406 -15.52 -9.71 0.17
N LEU A 407 -14.72 -10.46 -0.60
CA LEU A 407 -14.95 -11.87 -0.85
C LEU A 407 -14.54 -12.71 0.36
N THR A 408 -13.47 -12.33 1.09
CA THR A 408 -13.05 -13.04 2.31
C THR A 408 -14.12 -13.00 3.41
N LEU A 409 -14.99 -11.98 3.42
CA LEU A 409 -16.13 -11.91 4.35
C LEU A 409 -17.15 -13.05 4.16
N SER A 410 -17.15 -13.71 3.00
CA SER A 410 -18.01 -14.88 2.72
C SER A 410 -17.46 -16.18 3.31
N ILE A 411 -16.22 -16.17 3.82
CA ILE A 411 -15.59 -17.30 4.52
C ILE A 411 -16.13 -17.36 5.96
N THR A 412 -17.45 -17.49 6.07
CA THR A 412 -18.16 -17.55 7.35
C THR A 412 -17.94 -18.90 8.05
N PRO A 413 -18.17 -19.01 9.36
CA PRO A 413 -18.14 -20.31 10.02
C PRO A 413 -19.13 -21.34 9.43
N ALA A 414 -20.26 -20.87 8.90
CA ALA A 414 -21.21 -21.72 8.18
C ALA A 414 -20.62 -22.26 6.87
N HIS A 415 -19.94 -21.40 6.11
CA HIS A 415 -19.20 -21.79 4.91
C HIS A 415 -18.08 -22.78 5.25
N LEU A 416 -17.22 -22.46 6.22
CA LEU A 416 -16.13 -23.33 6.67
C LEU A 416 -16.62 -24.69 7.15
N LYS A 417 -17.81 -24.76 7.79
CA LYS A 417 -18.47 -26.03 8.11
C LYS A 417 -18.89 -26.80 6.86
N LYS A 418 -19.52 -26.13 5.88
CA LYS A 418 -19.97 -26.74 4.63
C LYS A 418 -18.82 -27.39 3.86
N ILE A 419 -17.64 -26.76 3.86
CA ILE A 419 -16.43 -27.29 3.21
C ILE A 419 -15.58 -28.20 4.13
N GLY A 420 -16.09 -28.53 5.32
CA GLY A 420 -15.45 -29.49 6.23
C GLY A 420 -14.23 -28.97 7.01
N LEU A 421 -13.95 -27.66 6.98
CA LEU A 421 -12.88 -27.04 7.76
C LEU A 421 -13.31 -26.71 9.20
N LEU A 422 -14.61 -26.64 9.48
CA LEU A 422 -15.15 -26.59 10.84
C LEU A 422 -16.11 -27.75 11.10
N LYS A 423 -16.16 -28.25 12.34
CA LYS A 423 -17.13 -29.28 12.75
C LYS A 423 -18.54 -28.71 12.92
N SER A 424 -18.64 -27.46 13.36
CA SER A 424 -19.89 -26.77 13.62
C SER A 424 -19.71 -25.27 13.45
N ALA A 425 -20.74 -24.60 12.95
CA ALA A 425 -20.86 -23.16 13.03
C ALA A 425 -21.31 -22.75 14.46
N PRO A 426 -21.08 -21.50 14.89
CA PRO A 426 -21.69 -20.91 16.07
C PRO A 426 -23.19 -21.19 16.13
N LYS A 427 -23.68 -21.57 17.31
CA LYS A 427 -25.11 -21.88 17.52
C LYS A 427 -25.76 -21.01 18.59
N ASP A 428 -24.97 -20.19 19.28
CA ASP A 428 -25.40 -19.31 20.36
C ASP A 428 -24.74 -17.93 20.22
N ASP A 429 -25.30 -16.94 20.91
CA ASP A 429 -24.83 -15.55 20.88
C ASP A 429 -23.37 -15.42 21.35
N LYS A 430 -22.92 -16.29 22.26
CA LYS A 430 -21.56 -16.26 22.80
C LYS A 430 -20.53 -16.65 21.73
N ALA A 431 -20.82 -17.71 20.99
CA ALA A 431 -20.01 -18.18 19.88
C ALA A 431 -19.99 -17.14 18.74
N LEU A 432 -21.12 -16.49 18.47
CA LEU A 432 -21.19 -15.39 17.51
C LEU A 432 -20.31 -14.20 17.95
N ILE A 433 -20.42 -13.78 19.21
CA ILE A 433 -19.58 -12.69 19.76
C ILE A 433 -18.08 -13.04 19.66
N ASN A 434 -17.71 -14.30 19.86
CA ASN A 434 -16.33 -14.74 19.68
C ASN A 434 -15.83 -14.56 18.23
N VAL A 435 -16.64 -14.94 17.22
CA VAL A 435 -16.30 -14.72 15.80
C VAL A 435 -16.17 -13.23 15.51
N GLN A 436 -17.18 -12.43 15.90
CA GLN A 436 -17.19 -10.99 15.67
C GLN A 436 -16.04 -10.27 16.39
N MET A 437 -15.60 -10.77 17.55
CA MET A 437 -14.43 -10.24 18.24
C MET A 437 -13.14 -10.49 17.42
N LYS A 438 -12.97 -11.68 16.83
CA LYS A 438 -11.83 -11.97 15.94
C LYS A 438 -11.82 -11.01 14.75
N ASP A 439 -12.97 -10.82 14.09
CA ASP A 439 -13.11 -9.88 12.97
C ASP A 439 -12.85 -8.43 13.40
N ALA A 440 -13.32 -8.02 14.58
CA ALA A 440 -13.14 -6.66 15.08
C ALA A 440 -11.66 -6.35 15.40
N LEU A 441 -10.94 -7.33 15.96
CA LEU A 441 -9.51 -7.21 16.25
C LEU A 441 -8.66 -7.07 14.98
N GLU A 442 -9.14 -7.56 13.84
CA GLU A 442 -8.49 -7.37 12.54
C GLU A 442 -8.96 -6.07 11.87
N LYS A 443 -10.26 -5.98 11.58
CA LYS A 443 -10.83 -4.98 10.66
C LYS A 443 -11.09 -3.63 11.34
N ILE A 444 -11.64 -3.64 12.56
CA ILE A 444 -11.97 -2.40 13.28
C ILE A 444 -10.73 -1.79 13.93
N ALA A 445 -9.85 -2.61 14.51
CA ALA A 445 -8.60 -2.14 15.10
C ALA A 445 -7.68 -1.44 14.09
N PHE A 446 -7.73 -1.86 12.82
CA PHE A 446 -6.92 -1.31 11.73
C PHE A 446 -7.33 0.10 11.31
N LEU A 447 -8.62 0.40 11.25
CA LEU A 447 -9.13 1.67 10.70
C LEU A 447 -8.39 2.93 11.19
N PRO A 448 -8.19 3.17 12.49
CA PRO A 448 -7.47 4.36 12.93
C PRO A 448 -6.00 4.36 12.51
N PHE A 449 -5.33 3.20 12.41
CA PHE A 449 -3.97 3.10 11.87
C PHE A 449 -3.92 3.37 10.36
N GLY A 450 -4.82 2.73 9.61
CA GLY A 450 -5.00 2.92 8.17
C GLY A 450 -5.18 4.38 7.79
N LYS A 451 -5.91 5.13 8.63
CA LYS A 451 -6.14 6.57 8.41
C LYS A 451 -4.92 7.43 8.79
N LEU A 452 -4.31 7.21 9.95
CA LEU A 452 -3.34 8.17 10.50
C LEU A 452 -2.03 8.25 9.71
N ILE A 453 -1.63 7.15 9.04
CA ILE A 453 -0.36 7.09 8.30
C ILE A 453 -0.30 8.18 7.23
N ASP A 454 -1.34 8.27 6.41
CA ASP A 454 -1.40 9.28 5.36
C ASP A 454 -1.78 10.65 5.88
N GLN A 455 -2.58 10.74 6.94
CA GLN A 455 -2.79 12.02 7.61
C GLN A 455 -1.47 12.64 8.06
N TRP A 456 -0.56 11.83 8.63
CA TRP A 456 0.79 12.28 8.98
C TRP A 456 1.60 12.67 7.75
N ARG A 457 1.63 11.82 6.71
CA ARG A 457 2.39 12.11 5.48
C ARG A 457 1.90 13.34 4.75
N TRP A 458 0.60 13.58 4.69
CA TRP A 458 0.02 14.78 4.10
C TRP A 458 0.42 16.05 4.84
N ASP A 459 0.45 16.01 6.18
CA ASP A 459 0.94 17.11 7.00
C ASP A 459 2.45 17.33 6.81
N VAL A 460 3.23 16.26 6.58
CA VAL A 460 4.66 16.35 6.23
C VAL A 460 4.87 16.93 4.82
N PHE A 461 4.17 16.40 3.81
CA PHE A 461 4.30 16.83 2.42
C PHE A 461 3.87 18.28 2.22
N SER A 462 2.82 18.74 2.91
CA SER A 462 2.41 20.14 2.88
C SER A 462 3.36 21.09 3.64
N GLY A 463 4.32 20.56 4.41
CA GLY A 463 5.24 21.33 5.24
C GLY A 463 4.66 21.78 6.58
N LYS A 464 3.42 21.39 6.91
CA LYS A 464 2.78 21.67 8.21
C LYS A 464 3.52 21.00 9.37
N VAL A 465 4.10 19.83 9.14
CA VAL A 465 4.98 19.14 10.09
C VAL A 465 6.41 19.17 9.53
N PRO A 466 7.32 19.96 10.13
CA PRO A 466 8.71 20.00 9.69
C PRO A 466 9.51 18.80 10.24
N PRO A 467 10.69 18.46 9.67
CA PRO A 467 11.51 17.31 10.08
C PRO A 467 11.81 17.23 11.57
N GLU A 468 11.96 18.37 12.24
CA GLU A 468 12.26 18.50 13.66
C GLU A 468 11.10 18.05 14.56
N ARG A 469 9.90 17.82 14.00
CA ARG A 469 8.69 17.42 14.73
C ARG A 469 8.03 16.18 14.15
N TYR A 470 8.72 15.44 13.28
CA TYR A 470 8.19 14.23 12.65
C TYR A 470 7.70 13.22 13.67
N ASN A 471 8.49 12.96 14.73
CA ASN A 471 8.16 11.90 15.67
C ASN A 471 7.07 12.32 16.67
N GLU A 472 7.11 13.57 17.13
CA GLU A 472 6.08 14.17 17.97
C GLU A 472 4.71 14.15 17.27
N ALA A 473 4.64 14.63 16.03
CA ALA A 473 3.40 14.64 15.26
C ALA A 473 2.85 13.23 15.00
N TRP A 474 3.75 12.27 14.73
CA TRP A 474 3.37 10.86 14.60
C TRP A 474 2.70 10.33 15.87
N TRP A 475 3.31 10.55 17.05
CA TRP A 475 2.75 10.08 18.31
C TRP A 475 1.50 10.84 18.75
N ALA A 476 1.37 12.11 18.40
CA ALA A 476 0.14 12.86 18.59
C ALA A 476 -1.03 12.20 17.84
N LEU A 477 -0.83 11.83 16.58
CA LEU A 477 -1.82 11.13 15.76
C LEU A 477 -2.11 9.71 16.25
N ARG A 478 -1.07 8.96 16.63
CA ARG A 478 -1.22 7.63 17.25
C ARG A 478 -2.07 7.70 18.53
N ARG A 479 -1.85 8.71 19.37
CA ARG A 479 -2.66 8.91 20.57
C ARG A 479 -4.08 9.34 20.23
N SER A 480 -4.28 10.28 19.31
CA SER A 480 -5.62 10.83 19.00
C SER A 480 -6.52 9.85 18.26
N TYR A 481 -5.99 9.09 17.30
CA TYR A 481 -6.76 8.17 16.47
C TYR A 481 -6.85 6.78 17.08
N GLN A 482 -5.72 6.21 17.55
CA GLN A 482 -5.68 4.84 18.06
C GLN A 482 -5.73 4.75 19.60
N GLY A 483 -5.55 5.85 20.34
CA GLY A 483 -5.44 5.75 21.79
C GLY A 483 -4.29 4.83 22.23
N VAL A 484 -3.17 4.84 21.49
CA VAL A 484 -1.95 4.09 21.84
C VAL A 484 -0.81 5.04 22.16
N ALA A 485 0.16 4.57 22.95
CA ALA A 485 1.35 5.32 23.30
C ALA A 485 2.62 4.50 23.09
N ALA A 486 3.73 5.21 22.88
CA ALA A 486 5.05 4.62 22.90
C ALA A 486 5.30 4.02 24.30
N PRO A 487 5.82 2.78 24.39
CA PRO A 487 6.09 2.15 25.68
C PRO A 487 7.39 2.63 26.34
N VAL A 488 8.20 3.38 25.61
CA VAL A 488 9.40 4.07 26.08
C VAL A 488 9.36 5.50 25.59
N GLU A 489 10.04 6.40 26.31
CA GLU A 489 10.17 7.78 25.90
C GLU A 489 10.79 7.88 24.51
N ARG A 490 10.23 8.77 23.69
CA ARG A 490 10.69 9.02 22.32
C ARG A 490 11.18 10.45 22.23
N THR A 491 12.22 10.65 21.45
CA THR A 491 12.81 11.95 21.17
C THR A 491 12.76 12.23 19.67
N GLU A 492 13.14 13.43 19.25
CA GLU A 492 13.28 13.74 17.83
C GLU A 492 14.56 13.20 17.19
N ALA A 493 15.41 12.49 17.95
CA ALA A 493 16.42 11.61 17.36
C ALA A 493 15.79 10.33 16.80
N ASP A 494 14.57 9.98 17.25
CA ASP A 494 13.80 8.86 16.73
C ASP A 494 13.02 9.25 15.47
N PHE A 495 12.69 8.23 14.67
CA PHE A 495 11.84 8.34 13.49
C PHE A 495 11.01 7.07 13.35
N ASP A 496 10.09 6.91 14.30
CA ASP A 496 9.17 5.78 14.39
C ASP A 496 8.33 5.53 13.14
N PRO A 497 7.84 6.54 12.38
CA PRO A 497 7.18 6.27 11.10
C PRO A 497 8.09 5.53 10.11
N GLY A 498 9.40 5.78 10.11
CA GLY A 498 10.36 5.06 9.25
C GLY A 498 10.44 3.56 9.53
N ALA A 499 10.04 3.12 10.72
CA ALA A 499 9.96 1.70 11.06
C ALA A 499 8.74 0.98 10.46
N LYS A 500 7.89 1.65 9.67
CA LYS A 500 6.78 1.05 8.92
C LYS A 500 7.05 1.10 7.42
N TYR A 501 7.15 -0.07 6.78
CA TYR A 501 7.49 -0.28 5.35
C TYR A 501 6.99 0.80 4.37
N HIS A 502 5.70 1.13 4.42
CA HIS A 502 5.07 2.06 3.48
C HIS A 502 5.63 3.48 3.51
N ILE A 503 6.28 3.88 4.62
CA ILE A 503 6.94 5.18 4.75
C ILE A 503 8.23 5.23 3.91
N PRO A 504 9.29 4.44 4.17
CA PRO A 504 10.51 4.46 3.37
C PRO A 504 10.33 3.97 1.92
N SER A 505 9.35 3.09 1.65
CA SER A 505 9.03 2.65 0.29
C SER A 505 8.06 3.58 -0.46
N ASN A 506 7.62 4.68 0.17
CA ASN A 506 6.74 5.70 -0.41
C ASN A 506 5.45 5.14 -1.07
N VAL A 507 4.82 4.16 -0.42
CA VAL A 507 3.57 3.56 -0.90
C VAL A 507 2.38 4.22 -0.19
N PRO A 508 1.39 4.82 -0.89
CA PRO A 508 0.20 5.41 -0.26
C PRO A 508 -0.57 4.41 0.63
N TYR A 509 -1.20 4.89 1.72
CA TYR A 509 -1.77 4.01 2.77
C TYR A 509 -3.28 4.13 2.93
N THR A 510 -3.87 5.25 2.55
CA THR A 510 -5.32 5.52 2.68
C THR A 510 -6.17 4.49 1.94
N ARG A 511 -5.61 3.85 0.90
CA ARG A 511 -6.20 2.70 0.21
C ARG A 511 -6.70 1.63 1.17
N TYR A 512 -5.93 1.30 2.20
CA TYR A 512 -6.29 0.24 3.14
C TYR A 512 -7.41 0.69 4.09
N PHE A 513 -7.43 1.96 4.48
CA PHE A 513 -8.55 2.52 5.24
C PHE A 513 -9.86 2.45 4.43
N LEU A 514 -9.82 2.88 3.17
CA LEU A 514 -10.97 2.79 2.28
C LEU A 514 -11.38 1.34 2.04
N ALA A 515 -10.43 0.43 1.85
CA ALA A 515 -10.70 -0.99 1.66
C ALA A 515 -11.46 -1.61 2.84
N ARG A 516 -11.07 -1.26 4.08
CA ARG A 516 -11.77 -1.70 5.29
C ARG A 516 -13.21 -1.19 5.40
N ILE A 517 -13.57 -0.10 4.71
CA ILE A 517 -14.95 0.40 4.64
C ILE A 517 -15.70 -0.21 3.45
N LEU A 518 -15.11 -0.14 2.26
CA LEU A 518 -15.70 -0.58 1.00
C LEU A 518 -16.01 -2.07 0.99
N GLN A 519 -15.16 -2.90 1.60
CA GLN A 519 -15.40 -4.35 1.64
C GLN A 519 -16.76 -4.72 2.23
N PHE A 520 -17.22 -4.03 3.28
CA PHE A 520 -18.53 -4.26 3.87
C PHE A 520 -19.66 -3.68 3.03
N GLN A 521 -19.44 -2.58 2.32
CA GLN A 521 -20.41 -2.04 1.38
C GLN A 521 -20.62 -2.99 0.20
N PHE A 522 -19.53 -3.53 -0.36
CA PHE A 522 -19.54 -4.50 -1.46
C PHE A 522 -20.18 -5.80 -1.00
N HIS A 523 -19.71 -6.39 0.11
CA HIS A 523 -20.27 -7.62 0.64
C HIS A 523 -21.78 -7.48 0.90
N ARG A 524 -22.23 -6.37 1.52
CA ARG A 524 -23.67 -6.11 1.69
C ARG A 524 -24.44 -6.05 0.37
N ALA A 525 -23.89 -5.43 -0.68
CA ALA A 525 -24.52 -5.37 -1.98
C ALA A 525 -24.57 -6.75 -2.65
N LEU A 526 -23.46 -7.50 -2.61
CA LEU A 526 -23.36 -8.85 -3.16
C LEU A 526 -24.32 -9.82 -2.45
N CYS A 527 -24.41 -9.77 -1.12
CA CYS A 527 -25.37 -10.56 -0.33
C CYS A 527 -26.82 -10.31 -0.72
N ARG A 528 -27.18 -9.04 -0.96
CA ARG A 528 -28.52 -8.68 -1.44
C ARG A 528 -28.78 -9.22 -2.84
N ALA A 529 -27.79 -9.15 -3.73
CA ALA A 529 -27.88 -9.71 -5.08
C ALA A 529 -28.01 -11.24 -5.06
N ALA A 530 -27.34 -11.92 -4.11
CA ALA A 530 -27.47 -13.36 -3.87
C ALA A 530 -28.79 -13.76 -3.18
N GLY A 531 -29.65 -12.80 -2.82
CA GLY A 531 -30.93 -13.06 -2.16
C GLY A 531 -30.83 -13.40 -0.68
N HIS A 532 -29.71 -13.11 -0.01
CA HIS A 532 -29.56 -13.32 1.43
C HIS A 532 -30.45 -12.34 2.22
N ALA A 533 -31.31 -12.88 3.08
CA ALA A 533 -32.25 -12.11 3.90
C ALA A 533 -31.89 -12.06 5.40
N GLY A 534 -30.87 -12.81 5.83
CA GLY A 534 -30.44 -12.90 7.23
C GLY A 534 -29.50 -11.78 7.66
N PRO A 535 -28.97 -11.86 8.90
CA PRO A 535 -27.88 -10.99 9.36
C PRO A 535 -26.70 -11.02 8.38
N LEU A 536 -26.10 -9.85 8.13
CA LEU A 536 -25.04 -9.72 7.13
C LEU A 536 -23.83 -10.63 7.40
N HIS A 537 -23.47 -10.83 8.66
CA HIS A 537 -22.32 -11.66 9.06
C HIS A 537 -22.53 -13.17 8.80
N GLU A 538 -23.75 -13.60 8.47
CA GLU A 538 -24.04 -15.00 8.09
C GLU A 538 -23.98 -15.21 6.57
N CYS A 539 -23.88 -14.14 5.79
CA CYS A 539 -23.89 -14.22 4.35
C CYS A 539 -22.63 -14.90 3.81
N SER A 540 -22.82 -15.84 2.90
CA SER A 540 -21.80 -16.35 1.99
C SER A 540 -22.41 -16.28 0.60
N ILE A 541 -21.85 -15.44 -0.26
CA ILE A 541 -22.32 -15.25 -1.64
C ILE A 541 -22.01 -16.45 -2.52
#